data_AF-A0A1G4HY64-F1
#
_entry.id   AF-A0A1G4HY64-F1
#
_cell.length_a   1.000
_cell.length_b   1.000
_cell.length_c   1.000
_cell.angle_alpha   90.00
_cell.angle_beta   90.00
_cell.angle_gamma   90.00
#
_symmetry.space_group_name_H-M   'P 1'
#
loop_
_entity.id
_entity.type
_entity.pdbx_description
1 polymer ?
#
loop_
_entity_poly.entity_id
_entity_poly.type
_entity_poly.pdbx_seq_one_letter_code
_entity_poly.pdbx_strand_id
1 'polypeptide(L)'
;MVSHYLSDHSFFFTPLERDRVAHADTSVETRPVSFVTLVLHSLWVFLDSTFVPDAVAPNTITLVGLMSSVQSYQILSEYYDQTPQSHTAAATGPILMSSLLCVVAIMCGALDGVHARRCRSATPLGDIFSRVCSSVLRIFFALTLMKAFNIVDISTQWYALMVLQLIEFNTVLGRISAENLRGGKAKTVVYHLTYCFRDSELSFLILCALIARVVFPDMNFYSPVYPNFLRDAFIFLVMVSFTNLLLLKMEKKHKAAIAVCLATRVVPLFNIFSFTNNNVFSLISGSLAVGLLSTEVHVSNVSGRRVHAAVICICVGSVFNDILSIGASILYVIGMMADLSYSARIPLFAPVRNVFCDGVFDLCHAGHKNFLQNALLYGNRLIVGVCGDDECEAYKRRPIMTVDERVNEVKMCKFVSQVIRNSPVTGVTEEMIKRYNIHVVVCGDEYNRPDDTYYAVPRRMGILRTAPRTEGISTSLLIARIRDATEVELSRRDNASSRSTVMEGS
;
A
#
# COMPACT_ATOMS: atom_id res chain seq x y z
N MET A 1 7.49 -32.58 -10.20
CA MET A 1 6.98 -31.55 -11.13
C MET A 1 5.74 -30.88 -10.51
N VAL A 2 5.90 -30.26 -9.33
CA VAL A 2 4.82 -29.70 -8.51
C VAL A 2 5.21 -28.27 -8.17
N SER A 3 4.79 -27.28 -8.97
CA SER A 3 5.04 -25.86 -8.65
C SER A 3 3.93 -24.90 -9.10
N HIS A 4 2.75 -25.39 -9.50
CA HIS A 4 1.72 -24.55 -10.12
C HIS A 4 0.42 -24.35 -9.33
N TYR A 5 0.34 -24.77 -8.05
CA TYR A 5 -0.83 -24.54 -7.19
C TYR A 5 -0.60 -23.54 -6.05
N LEU A 6 0.58 -22.92 -5.95
CA LEU A 6 0.91 -21.99 -4.84
C LEU A 6 0.36 -20.56 -5.04
N SER A 7 -0.20 -20.19 -6.20
CA SER A 7 -0.69 -18.81 -6.44
C SER A 7 -2.12 -18.54 -5.98
N ASP A 8 -2.93 -19.58 -5.76
CA ASP A 8 -4.34 -19.39 -5.37
C ASP A 8 -4.53 -19.40 -3.85
N HIS A 9 -3.63 -20.04 -3.10
CA HIS A 9 -3.65 -20.08 -1.64
C HIS A 9 -2.71 -19.03 -1.04
N SER A 10 -3.08 -17.76 -1.12
CA SER A 10 -2.50 -16.76 -0.21
C SER A 10 -3.16 -16.91 1.16
N PHE A 11 -2.34 -16.86 2.21
CA PHE A 11 -2.81 -16.92 3.59
C PHE A 11 -3.68 -15.71 3.95
N PHE A 12 -3.39 -14.53 3.38
CA PHE A 12 -4.02 -13.29 3.79
C PHE A 12 -5.17 -12.84 2.88
N PHE A 13 -5.14 -13.17 1.59
CA PHE A 13 -6.05 -12.62 0.59
C PHE A 13 -6.44 -13.63 -0.51
N THR A 14 -7.72 -13.62 -0.89
CA THR A 14 -8.20 -14.26 -2.11
C THR A 14 -7.75 -13.48 -3.36
N PRO A 15 -7.74 -14.08 -4.57
CA PRO A 15 -7.36 -13.38 -5.80
C PRO A 15 -8.17 -12.09 -6.05
N LEU A 16 -9.49 -12.11 -5.74
CA LEU A 16 -10.36 -10.94 -5.89
C LEU A 16 -10.03 -9.82 -4.89
N GLU A 17 -9.73 -10.17 -3.64
CA GLU A 17 -9.33 -9.19 -2.62
C GLU A 17 -7.99 -8.53 -2.99
N ARG A 18 -7.03 -9.30 -3.52
CA ARG A 18 -5.74 -8.80 -4.01
C ARG A 18 -5.93 -7.81 -5.15
N ASP A 19 -6.79 -8.15 -6.11
CA ASP A 19 -7.09 -7.30 -7.26
C ASP A 19 -7.68 -5.95 -6.81
N ARG A 20 -8.58 -5.96 -5.81
CA ARG A 20 -9.13 -4.72 -5.23
C ARG A 20 -8.06 -3.85 -4.59
N VAL A 21 -7.12 -4.43 -3.82
CA VAL A 21 -6.01 -3.67 -3.22
C VAL A 21 -5.10 -3.09 -4.30
N ALA A 22 -4.73 -3.88 -5.31
CA ALA A 22 -3.82 -3.47 -6.36
C ALA A 22 -4.35 -2.30 -7.21
N HIS A 23 -5.67 -2.14 -7.27
CA HIS A 23 -6.36 -1.11 -8.05
C HIS A 23 -7.10 -0.09 -7.18
N ALA A 24 -6.86 -0.08 -5.86
CA ALA A 24 -7.48 0.89 -4.97
C ALA A 24 -6.97 2.30 -5.29
N ASP A 25 -7.89 3.26 -5.37
CA ASP A 25 -7.52 4.67 -5.56
C ASP A 25 -6.80 5.18 -4.31
N THR A 26 -5.52 5.50 -4.46
CA THR A 26 -4.68 6.13 -3.42
C THR A 26 -4.92 7.63 -3.30
N SER A 27 -5.70 8.21 -4.21
CA SER A 27 -5.72 9.66 -4.47
C SER A 27 -6.83 10.45 -3.78
N VAL A 28 -7.63 9.85 -2.89
CA VAL A 28 -8.73 10.57 -2.26
C VAL A 28 -8.24 11.40 -1.06
N GLU A 29 -7.57 12.52 -1.33
CA GLU A 29 -7.30 13.58 -0.35
C GLU A 29 -8.62 14.28 0.02
N THR A 30 -9.40 13.66 0.92
CA THR A 30 -10.64 14.28 1.46
C THR A 30 -10.39 15.40 2.47
N ARG A 31 -9.12 15.66 2.84
CA ARG A 31 -8.72 16.57 3.92
C ARG A 31 -8.05 17.85 3.41
N PRO A 32 -8.24 18.99 4.10
CA PRO A 32 -7.43 20.17 3.87
C PRO A 32 -5.96 19.90 4.19
N VAL A 33 -5.05 20.57 3.48
CA VAL A 33 -3.60 20.50 3.68
C VAL A 33 -3.26 20.84 5.14
N SER A 34 -2.28 20.14 5.73
CA SER A 34 -1.83 20.38 7.11
C SER A 34 -1.08 21.69 7.21
N PHE A 35 -1.09 22.31 8.39
CA PHE A 35 -0.33 23.55 8.61
C PHE A 35 1.17 23.34 8.37
N VAL A 36 1.73 22.25 8.91
CA VAL A 36 3.14 21.88 8.73
C VAL A 36 3.48 21.71 7.24
N THR A 37 2.60 21.03 6.49
CA THR A 37 2.77 20.87 5.05
C THR A 37 2.69 22.20 4.33
N LEU A 38 1.74 23.07 4.67
CA LEU A 38 1.60 24.38 4.03
C LEU A 38 2.90 25.21 4.16
N VAL A 39 3.55 25.17 5.32
CA VAL A 39 4.76 25.94 5.60
C VAL A 39 6.01 25.28 5.01
N LEU A 40 6.16 23.96 5.13
CA LEU A 40 7.40 23.24 4.82
C LEU A 40 7.40 22.56 3.44
N HIS A 41 6.29 22.58 2.68
CA HIS A 41 6.21 21.88 1.39
C HIS A 41 7.30 22.33 0.40
N SER A 42 7.57 23.64 0.30
CA SER A 42 8.62 24.15 -0.58
C SER A 42 10.01 23.62 -0.20
N LEU A 43 10.29 23.49 1.10
CA LEU A 43 11.52 22.91 1.60
C LEU A 43 11.61 21.42 1.23
N TRP A 44 10.52 20.66 1.39
CA TRP A 44 10.50 19.23 1.06
C TRP A 44 10.75 18.99 -0.43
N VAL A 45 10.13 19.76 -1.32
CA VAL A 45 10.35 19.66 -2.78
C VAL A 45 11.81 19.98 -3.13
N PHE A 46 12.39 21.00 -2.49
CA PHE A 46 13.80 21.34 -2.68
C PHE A 46 14.73 20.21 -2.23
N LEU A 47 14.54 19.69 -1.02
CA LEU A 47 15.35 18.60 -0.47
C LEU A 47 15.24 17.33 -1.31
N ASP A 48 14.03 16.96 -1.70
CA ASP A 48 13.75 15.80 -2.53
C ASP A 48 14.51 15.88 -3.86
N SER A 49 14.33 16.98 -4.60
CA SER A 49 14.94 17.19 -5.92
C SER A 49 16.47 17.30 -5.89
N THR A 50 17.03 17.70 -4.74
CA THR A 50 18.48 17.87 -4.59
C THR A 50 19.18 16.59 -4.12
N PHE A 51 18.59 15.86 -3.18
CA PHE A 51 19.29 14.79 -2.46
C PHE A 51 18.79 13.37 -2.74
N VAL A 52 17.58 13.19 -3.28
CA VAL A 52 16.96 11.87 -3.45
C VAL A 52 16.94 11.48 -4.93
N PRO A 53 17.72 10.46 -5.36
CA PRO A 53 17.68 9.97 -6.74
C PRO A 53 16.35 9.31 -7.10
N ASP A 54 15.95 9.39 -8.37
CA ASP A 54 14.72 8.75 -8.90
C ASP A 54 14.70 7.21 -8.76
N ALA A 55 15.86 6.58 -8.59
CA ALA A 55 15.99 5.14 -8.36
C ALA A 55 15.58 4.71 -6.95
N VAL A 56 15.47 5.63 -5.99
CA VAL A 56 15.10 5.32 -4.61
C VAL A 56 13.60 5.06 -4.55
N ALA A 57 13.20 3.94 -3.95
CA ALA A 57 11.79 3.68 -3.69
C ALA A 57 11.28 4.57 -2.53
N PRO A 58 10.06 5.15 -2.63
CA PRO A 58 9.48 5.96 -1.55
C PRO A 58 9.45 5.23 -0.20
N ASN A 59 9.11 3.94 -0.20
CA ASN A 59 9.05 3.12 1.01
C ASN A 59 10.42 2.99 1.71
N THR A 60 11.53 3.10 0.97
CA THR A 60 12.87 3.12 1.57
C THR A 60 13.06 4.38 2.41
N ILE A 61 12.57 5.54 1.94
CA ILE A 61 12.62 6.81 2.68
C ILE A 61 11.81 6.68 3.97
N THR A 62 10.57 6.16 3.88
CA THR A 62 9.72 5.90 5.03
C THR A 62 10.40 4.99 6.06
N LEU A 63 11.06 3.91 5.59
CA LEU A 63 11.78 2.97 6.46
C LEU A 63 12.97 3.62 7.16
N VAL A 64 13.73 4.46 6.46
CA VAL A 64 14.83 5.25 7.07
C VAL A 64 14.31 6.15 8.18
N GLY A 65 13.14 6.77 7.98
CA GLY A 65 12.51 7.58 9.02
C GLY A 65 12.11 6.76 10.25
N LEU A 66 11.53 5.58 10.04
CA LEU A 66 11.21 4.65 11.13
C LEU A 66 12.48 4.23 11.90
N MET A 67 13.53 3.80 11.21
CA MET A 67 14.79 3.39 11.86
C MET A 67 15.43 4.54 12.64
N SER A 68 15.37 5.77 12.11
CA SER A 68 15.86 6.96 12.80
C SER A 68 15.09 7.21 14.12
N SER A 69 13.76 7.01 14.13
CA SER A 69 12.96 7.14 15.35
C SER A 69 13.28 6.08 16.41
N VAL A 70 13.53 4.83 16.00
CA VAL A 70 13.95 3.75 16.89
C VAL A 70 15.32 4.05 17.50
N GLN A 71 16.27 4.45 16.66
CA GLN A 71 17.62 4.81 17.09
C GLN A 71 17.62 6.00 18.05
N SER A 72 16.74 6.98 17.82
CA SER A 72 16.55 8.14 18.71
C SER A 72 16.16 7.70 20.12
N TYR A 73 15.16 6.81 20.23
CA TYR A 73 14.75 6.25 21.51
C TYR A 73 15.88 5.44 22.17
N GLN A 74 16.57 4.59 21.42
CA GLN A 74 17.65 3.75 21.94
C GLN A 74 18.77 4.56 22.58
N ILE A 75 19.28 5.59 21.89
CA ILE A 75 20.33 6.47 22.39
C ILE A 75 19.92 7.11 23.72
N LEU A 76 18.68 7.61 23.78
CA LEU A 76 18.20 8.32 24.96
C LEU A 76 17.90 7.37 26.12
N SER A 77 17.37 6.18 25.83
CA SER A 77 17.14 5.15 26.84
C SER A 77 18.45 4.73 27.48
N GLU A 78 19.44 4.35 26.67
CA GLU A 78 20.74 3.87 27.13
C GLU A 78 21.46 4.91 28.00
N TYR A 79 21.44 6.18 27.57
CA TYR A 79 22.07 7.26 28.34
C TYR A 79 21.45 7.43 29.74
N TYR A 80 20.12 7.54 29.82
CA TYR A 80 19.44 7.78 31.10
C TYR A 80 19.38 6.53 31.99
N ASP A 81 19.40 5.33 31.41
CA ASP A 81 19.49 4.08 32.19
C ASP A 81 20.86 3.95 32.87
N GLN A 82 21.93 4.46 32.24
CA GLN A 82 23.29 4.48 32.80
C GLN A 82 23.54 5.66 33.77
N THR A 83 22.83 6.78 33.61
CA THR A 83 23.02 7.99 34.43
C THR A 83 21.72 8.54 35.04
N PRO A 84 21.13 7.86 36.05
CA PRO A 84 19.79 8.19 36.56
C PRO A 84 19.65 9.54 37.28
N GLN A 85 20.76 10.24 37.59
CA GLN A 85 20.76 11.43 38.46
C GLN A 85 21.48 12.67 37.90
N SER A 86 22.01 12.62 36.67
CA SER A 86 22.69 13.79 36.07
C SER A 86 21.85 14.43 34.98
N HIS A 87 20.84 15.22 35.36
CA HIS A 87 20.23 16.21 34.47
C HIS A 87 21.11 17.47 34.34
N THR A 88 22.44 17.31 34.35
CA THR A 88 23.39 18.42 34.21
C THR A 88 23.66 18.71 32.74
N ALA A 89 24.34 19.81 32.42
CA ALA A 89 24.72 20.22 31.06
C ALA A 89 25.41 19.11 30.22
N ALA A 90 25.93 18.06 30.86
CA ALA A 90 26.46 16.84 30.22
C ALA A 90 25.41 15.99 29.46
N ALA A 91 24.11 16.19 29.73
CA ALA A 91 23.00 15.51 29.03
C ALA A 91 22.68 16.09 27.65
N THR A 92 23.32 17.19 27.24
CA THR A 92 23.00 17.91 25.99
C THR A 92 23.30 17.09 24.74
N GLY A 93 24.38 16.30 24.73
CA GLY A 93 24.82 15.54 23.55
C GLY A 93 23.82 14.48 23.08
N PRO A 94 23.42 13.52 23.93
CA PRO A 94 22.44 12.49 23.58
C PRO A 94 21.06 13.06 23.20
N ILE A 95 20.59 14.09 23.90
CA ILE A 95 19.32 14.76 23.58
C ILE A 95 19.40 15.47 22.21
N LEU A 96 20.52 16.14 21.91
CA LEU A 96 20.74 16.77 20.62
C LEU A 96 20.75 15.75 19.48
N MET A 97 21.48 14.63 19.65
CA MET A 97 21.52 13.55 18.67
C MET A 97 20.14 12.93 18.44
N SER A 98 19.42 12.64 19.52
CA SER A 98 18.03 12.14 19.48
C SER A 98 17.11 13.13 18.76
N SER A 99 17.23 14.43 19.03
CA SER A 99 16.46 15.48 18.37
C SER A 99 16.77 15.54 16.86
N LEU A 100 18.04 15.44 16.46
CA LEU A 100 18.44 15.39 15.05
C LEU A 100 17.86 14.16 14.34
N LEU A 101 17.90 12.98 14.97
CA LEU A 101 17.29 11.77 14.43
C LEU A 101 15.76 11.88 14.30
N CYS A 102 15.10 12.55 15.26
CA CYS A 102 13.68 12.88 15.15
C CYS A 102 13.40 13.84 13.98
N VAL A 103 14.25 14.85 13.73
CA VAL A 103 14.15 15.71 12.54
C VAL A 103 14.23 14.88 11.27
N VAL A 104 15.23 13.97 11.17
CA VAL A 104 15.36 13.07 10.01
C VAL A 104 14.09 12.24 9.83
N ALA A 105 13.57 11.64 10.91
CA ALA A 105 12.35 10.85 10.86
C ALA A 105 11.12 11.64 10.38
N ILE A 106 10.96 12.89 10.84
CA ILE A 106 9.88 13.79 10.40
C ILE A 106 10.04 14.16 8.92
N MET A 107 11.27 14.48 8.49
CA MET A 107 11.54 14.82 7.10
C MET A 107 11.25 13.63 6.19
N CYS A 108 11.72 12.42 6.54
CA CYS A 108 11.44 11.21 5.79
C CYS A 108 9.94 10.92 5.63
N GLY A 109 9.16 11.11 6.70
CA GLY A 109 7.71 10.91 6.68
C GLY A 109 6.93 11.95 5.85
N ALA A 110 7.55 13.05 5.45
CA ALA A 110 6.98 14.02 4.51
C ALA A 110 7.53 13.85 3.09
N LEU A 111 8.81 13.50 2.96
CA LEU A 111 9.51 13.32 1.71
C LEU A 111 9.02 12.11 0.93
N ASP A 112 8.61 11.02 1.58
CA ASP A 112 8.14 9.81 0.88
C ASP A 112 6.99 10.10 -0.10
N GLY A 113 5.98 10.86 0.32
CA GLY A 113 4.85 11.25 -0.51
C GLY A 113 5.21 12.28 -1.59
N VAL A 114 6.13 13.20 -1.30
CA VAL A 114 6.64 14.18 -2.29
C VAL A 114 7.41 13.44 -3.39
N HIS A 115 8.33 12.56 -3.00
CA HIS A 115 9.14 11.73 -3.90
C HIS A 115 8.26 10.82 -4.76
N ALA A 116 7.28 10.13 -4.14
CA ALA A 116 6.34 9.27 -4.85
C ALA A 116 5.54 10.02 -5.93
N ARG A 117 5.15 11.27 -5.67
CA ARG A 117 4.47 12.13 -6.65
C ARG A 117 5.42 12.59 -7.76
N ARG A 118 6.63 13.03 -7.40
CA ARG A 118 7.65 13.47 -8.37
C ARG A 118 8.01 12.36 -9.36
N CYS A 119 8.32 11.18 -8.85
CA CYS A 119 8.71 10.02 -9.65
C CYS A 119 7.52 9.27 -10.25
N ARG A 120 6.28 9.71 -9.98
CA ARG A 120 5.04 9.03 -10.40
C ARG A 120 5.02 7.55 -9.98
N SER A 121 5.53 7.23 -8.79
CA SER A 121 5.69 5.86 -8.30
C SER A 121 4.80 5.53 -7.09
N ALA A 122 3.76 6.34 -6.83
CA ALA A 122 2.79 6.08 -5.76
C ALA A 122 2.00 4.79 -6.03
N THR A 123 1.81 3.98 -4.99
CA THR A 123 1.10 2.69 -5.08
C THR A 123 0.24 2.44 -3.85
N PRO A 124 -0.86 1.65 -3.98
CA PRO A 124 -1.68 1.26 -2.84
C PRO A 124 -0.89 0.53 -1.75
N LEU A 125 0.09 -0.27 -2.16
CA LEU A 125 0.96 -0.98 -1.23
C LEU A 125 1.88 -0.03 -0.47
N GLY A 126 2.41 1.01 -1.14
CA GLY A 126 3.20 2.06 -0.50
C GLY A 126 2.40 2.84 0.54
N ASP A 127 1.13 3.13 0.26
CA ASP A 127 0.24 3.79 1.23
C ASP A 127 0.03 2.94 2.49
N ILE A 128 -0.21 1.62 2.33
CA ILE A 128 -0.35 0.71 3.46
C ILE A 128 0.98 0.66 4.24
N PHE A 129 2.11 0.54 3.54
CA PHE A 129 3.43 0.50 4.16
C PHE A 129 3.74 1.78 4.97
N SER A 130 3.42 2.95 4.42
CA SER A 130 3.59 4.25 5.09
C SER A 130 2.73 4.34 6.36
N ARG A 131 1.49 3.84 6.32
CA ARG A 131 0.64 3.74 7.53
C ARG A 131 1.24 2.88 8.62
N VAL A 132 1.74 1.70 8.26
CA VAL A 132 2.40 0.79 9.22
C VAL A 132 3.59 1.49 9.86
N CYS A 133 4.49 2.04 9.05
CA CYS A 133 5.69 2.71 9.56
C CYS A 133 5.34 3.92 10.42
N SER A 134 4.36 4.72 10.01
CA SER A 134 3.87 5.86 10.79
C SER A 134 3.32 5.41 12.15
N SER A 135 2.57 4.31 12.22
CA SER A 135 2.04 3.75 13.47
C SER A 135 3.15 3.38 14.44
N VAL A 136 4.18 2.68 13.96
CA VAL A 136 5.32 2.28 14.79
C VAL A 136 6.18 3.49 15.18
N LEU A 137 6.41 4.42 14.25
CA LEU A 137 7.17 5.65 14.48
C LEU A 137 6.56 6.51 15.60
N ARG A 138 5.22 6.62 15.66
CA ARG A 138 4.54 7.35 16.75
C ARG A 138 4.83 6.75 18.13
N ILE A 139 4.94 5.43 18.24
CA ILE A 139 5.29 4.75 19.51
C ILE A 139 6.68 5.21 19.95
N PHE A 140 7.68 5.15 19.07
CA PHE A 140 9.06 5.50 19.41
C PHE A 140 9.25 6.99 19.65
N PHE A 141 8.55 7.86 18.93
CA PHE A 141 8.54 9.30 19.22
C PHE A 141 7.97 9.60 20.60
N ALA A 142 6.86 8.97 20.98
CA ALA A 142 6.28 9.15 22.30
C ALA A 142 7.22 8.63 23.40
N LEU A 143 7.81 7.44 23.21
CA LEU A 143 8.79 6.88 24.16
C LEU A 143 10.02 7.79 24.32
N THR A 144 10.55 8.31 23.20
CA THR A 144 11.67 9.26 23.20
C THR A 144 11.31 10.51 24.00
N LEU A 145 10.13 11.08 23.75
CA LEU A 145 9.66 12.27 24.45
C LEU A 145 9.51 12.02 25.97
N MET A 146 8.87 10.92 26.35
CA MET A 146 8.65 10.58 27.75
C MET A 146 9.98 10.35 28.47
N LYS A 147 10.97 9.74 27.80
CA LYS A 147 12.32 9.59 28.35
C LYS A 147 13.03 10.94 28.50
N ALA A 148 12.92 11.83 27.50
CA ALA A 148 13.53 13.17 27.54
C ALA A 148 13.01 14.05 28.70
N PHE A 149 11.72 13.89 29.05
CA PHE A 149 11.09 14.59 30.17
C PHE A 149 11.07 13.81 31.48
N ASN A 150 11.79 12.69 31.56
CA ASN A 150 11.90 11.87 32.76
C ASN A 150 10.54 11.42 33.34
N ILE A 151 9.59 11.05 32.48
CA ILE A 151 8.34 10.44 32.91
C ILE A 151 8.66 8.97 33.21
N VAL A 152 8.86 8.64 34.49
CA VAL A 152 9.23 7.26 34.91
C VAL A 152 8.01 6.39 35.20
N ASP A 153 6.86 6.98 35.51
CA ASP A 153 5.65 6.23 35.81
C ASP A 153 5.13 5.47 34.59
N ILE A 154 5.20 4.13 34.69
CA ILE A 154 4.81 3.20 33.63
C ILE A 154 3.33 3.31 33.31
N SER A 155 2.49 3.61 34.31
CA SER A 155 1.04 3.79 34.10
C SER A 155 0.78 4.99 33.19
N THR A 156 1.40 6.13 33.50
CA THR A 156 1.35 7.34 32.67
C THR A 156 1.87 7.09 31.26
N GLN A 157 2.99 6.38 31.11
CA GLN A 157 3.54 6.02 29.80
C GLN A 157 2.57 5.15 28.98
N TRP A 158 1.93 4.18 29.63
CA TRP A 158 0.94 3.31 29.01
C TRP A 158 -0.26 4.10 28.49
N TYR A 159 -0.84 4.98 29.32
CA TYR A 159 -1.97 5.81 28.90
C TYR A 159 -1.59 6.75 27.75
N ALA A 160 -0.41 7.38 27.80
CA ALA A 160 0.06 8.26 26.73
C ALA A 160 0.14 7.53 25.38
N LEU A 161 0.73 6.34 25.37
CA LEU A 161 0.84 5.52 24.16
C LEU A 161 -0.52 5.01 23.66
N MET A 162 -1.38 4.53 24.56
CA MET A 162 -2.73 4.09 24.18
C MET A 162 -3.55 5.24 23.59
N VAL A 163 -3.47 6.44 24.18
CA VAL A 163 -4.15 7.64 23.67
C VAL A 163 -3.69 7.94 22.23
N LEU A 164 -2.39 7.95 21.97
CA LEU A 164 -1.85 8.19 20.62
C LEU A 164 -2.32 7.13 19.61
N GLN A 165 -2.31 5.85 19.98
CA GLN A 165 -2.77 4.78 19.09
C GLN A 165 -4.29 4.79 18.88
N LEU A 166 -5.07 5.17 19.89
CA LEU A 166 -6.51 5.33 19.74
C LEU A 166 -6.87 6.54 18.88
N ILE A 167 -6.10 7.62 18.91
CA ILE A 167 -6.26 8.76 17.98
C ILE A 167 -6.09 8.29 16.54
N GLU A 168 -5.02 7.52 16.26
CA GLU A 168 -4.80 6.94 14.93
C GLU A 168 -5.96 6.03 14.52
N PHE A 169 -6.33 5.09 15.40
CA PHE A 169 -7.40 4.13 15.16
C PHE A 169 -8.73 4.82 14.87
N ASN A 170 -9.12 5.82 15.66
CA ASN A 170 -10.35 6.60 15.44
C ASN A 170 -10.29 7.43 14.16
N THR A 171 -9.11 7.87 13.75
CA THR A 171 -8.89 8.55 12.48
C THR A 171 -9.20 7.61 11.31
N VAL A 172 -8.77 6.35 11.39
CA VAL A 172 -9.09 5.32 10.39
C VAL A 172 -10.59 5.02 10.37
N LEU A 173 -11.21 4.77 11.52
CA LEU A 173 -12.66 4.51 11.60
C LEU A 173 -13.49 5.68 11.07
N GLY A 174 -13.10 6.92 11.40
CA GLY A 174 -13.77 8.13 10.95
C GLY A 174 -13.72 8.29 9.43
N ARG A 175 -12.61 7.92 8.78
CA ARG A 175 -12.51 7.93 7.30
C ARG A 175 -13.43 6.91 6.65
N ILE A 176 -13.41 5.68 7.16
CA ILE A 176 -14.29 4.61 6.64
C ILE A 176 -15.77 4.97 6.85
N SER A 177 -16.11 5.60 7.98
CA SER A 177 -17.47 6.09 8.23
C SER A 177 -17.87 7.18 7.24
N ALA A 178 -16.97 8.13 6.94
CA ALA A 178 -17.22 9.19 5.97
C ALA A 178 -17.44 8.65 4.54
N GLU A 179 -16.65 7.66 4.10
CA GLU A 179 -16.83 6.98 2.81
C GLU A 179 -18.20 6.26 2.71
N ASN A 180 -18.64 5.64 3.80
CA ASN A 180 -19.93 4.93 3.90
C ASN A 180 -21.16 5.86 3.83
N LEU A 181 -20.96 7.15 4.12
CA LEU A 181 -22.00 8.18 4.10
C LEU A 181 -21.92 8.92 2.76
N ARG A 182 -22.42 8.30 1.69
CA ARG A 182 -22.65 8.94 0.39
C ARG A 182 -23.54 10.18 0.58
N GLY A 183 -22.91 11.35 0.70
CA GLY A 183 -23.55 12.64 0.86
C GLY A 183 -22.58 13.58 1.56
N GLY A 184 -22.19 14.68 0.90
CA GLY A 184 -21.17 15.63 1.34
C GLY A 184 -21.45 16.39 2.65
N LYS A 185 -22.28 15.86 3.55
CA LYS A 185 -22.71 16.46 4.82
C LYS A 185 -22.22 15.75 6.07
N ALA A 186 -21.47 14.64 5.97
CA ALA A 186 -21.03 13.88 7.14
C ALA A 186 -19.52 13.95 7.38
N LYS A 187 -18.95 15.16 7.45
CA LYS A 187 -17.73 15.36 8.24
C LYS A 187 -18.16 15.51 9.69
N THR A 188 -18.29 14.39 10.41
CA THR A 188 -18.70 14.36 11.82
C THR A 188 -17.78 15.28 12.63
N VAL A 189 -18.29 15.88 13.73
CA VAL A 189 -17.47 16.69 14.66
C VAL A 189 -16.18 15.94 15.07
N VAL A 190 -16.23 14.61 15.18
CA VAL A 190 -15.09 13.72 15.43
C VAL A 190 -14.05 13.72 14.29
N TYR A 191 -14.48 13.78 13.02
CA TYR A 191 -13.59 13.91 11.86
C TYR A 191 -12.83 15.25 11.90
N HIS A 192 -13.49 16.31 12.37
CA HIS A 192 -12.86 17.62 12.57
C HIS A 192 -12.01 17.70 13.85
N LEU A 193 -12.39 17.05 14.94
CA LEU A 193 -11.58 16.98 16.17
C LEU A 193 -10.27 16.22 15.96
N THR A 194 -10.30 15.13 15.20
CA THR A 194 -9.08 14.37 14.82
C THR A 194 -8.18 15.12 13.84
N TYR A 195 -8.62 16.26 13.28
CA TYR A 195 -7.79 17.09 12.40
C TYR A 195 -6.59 17.69 13.14
N CYS A 196 -6.77 18.12 14.40
CA CYS A 196 -5.72 18.72 15.21
C CYS A 196 -4.61 17.73 15.63
N PHE A 197 -4.85 16.43 15.45
CA PHE A 197 -3.94 15.36 15.85
C PHE A 197 -3.38 14.58 14.66
N ARG A 198 -3.17 15.27 13.53
CA ARG A 198 -2.51 14.65 12.39
C ARG A 198 -1.01 14.44 12.69
N ASP A 199 -0.45 13.43 12.04
CA ASP A 199 0.90 12.93 12.27
C ASP A 199 1.97 14.00 12.11
N SER A 200 1.84 14.87 11.11
CA SER A 200 2.77 15.97 10.90
C SER A 200 2.78 16.97 12.06
N GLU A 201 1.61 17.30 12.59
CA GLU A 201 1.40 18.25 13.68
C GLU A 201 1.88 17.67 15.01
N LEU A 202 1.49 16.42 15.29
CA LEU A 202 1.97 15.69 16.47
C LEU A 202 3.49 15.57 16.46
N SER A 203 4.06 15.14 15.34
CA SER A 203 5.52 14.99 15.23
C SER A 203 6.25 16.32 15.36
N PHE A 204 5.69 17.40 14.80
CA PHE A 204 6.23 18.75 14.95
C PHE A 204 6.19 19.22 16.41
N LEU A 205 5.09 19.00 17.12
CA LEU A 205 4.98 19.34 18.56
C LEU A 205 5.99 18.56 19.41
N ILE A 206 6.17 17.26 19.12
CA ILE A 206 7.17 16.42 19.78
C ILE A 206 8.58 17.00 19.56
N LEU A 207 8.89 17.39 18.33
CA LEU A 207 10.17 18.03 18.01
C LEU A 207 10.36 19.36 18.75
N CYS A 208 9.35 20.24 18.77
CA CYS A 208 9.41 21.49 19.52
C CYS A 208 9.67 21.25 21.02
N ALA A 209 9.03 20.22 21.58
CA ALA A 209 9.21 19.85 22.98
C ALA A 209 10.63 19.32 23.26
N LEU A 210 11.21 18.51 22.36
CA LEU A 210 12.60 18.07 22.47
C LEU A 210 13.59 19.24 22.35
N ILE A 211 13.35 20.17 21.42
CA ILE A 211 14.17 21.39 21.29
C ILE A 211 14.07 22.26 22.55
N ALA A 212 12.87 22.44 23.09
CA ALA A 212 12.68 23.17 24.34
C ALA A 212 13.45 22.52 25.51
N ARG A 213 13.51 21.18 25.54
CA ARG A 213 14.30 20.44 26.52
C ARG A 213 15.81 20.66 26.37
N VAL A 214 16.32 20.80 25.14
CA VAL A 214 17.73 21.15 24.88
C VAL A 214 18.04 22.57 25.35
N VAL A 215 17.14 23.53 25.10
CA VAL A 215 17.35 24.95 25.48
C VAL A 215 17.21 25.16 26.99
N PHE A 216 16.30 24.44 27.65
CA PHE A 216 16.00 24.57 29.07
C PHE A 216 16.15 23.23 29.81
N PRO A 217 17.38 22.77 30.08
CA PRO A 217 17.64 21.45 30.67
C PRO A 217 17.18 21.32 32.13
N ASP A 218 17.08 22.42 32.87
CA ASP A 218 16.68 22.42 34.29
C ASP A 218 15.16 22.56 34.48
N MET A 219 14.42 22.89 33.41
CA MET A 219 12.97 23.06 33.47
C MET A 219 12.27 21.71 33.31
N ASN A 220 11.55 21.28 34.36
CA ASN A 220 10.59 20.20 34.25
C ASN A 220 9.32 20.74 33.58
N PHE A 221 9.20 20.50 32.27
CA PHE A 221 8.00 20.82 31.50
C PHE A 221 6.81 19.91 31.85
N TYR A 222 7.07 18.78 32.52
CA TYR A 222 6.04 17.93 33.07
C TYR A 222 5.59 18.44 34.45
N SER A 223 4.57 19.31 34.45
CA SER A 223 3.77 19.57 35.64
C SER A 223 2.34 19.10 35.34
N PRO A 224 1.84 18.07 36.03
CA PRO A 224 0.48 17.62 35.81
C PRO A 224 -0.47 18.70 36.36
N VAL A 225 -0.91 19.62 35.49
CA VAL A 225 -2.03 20.54 35.80
C VAL A 225 -3.28 19.73 36.18
N TYR A 226 -3.40 18.51 35.64
CA TYR A 226 -4.44 17.55 35.99
C TYR A 226 -3.88 16.11 36.02
N PRO A 227 -3.72 15.47 37.19
CA PRO A 227 -3.00 14.19 37.35
C PRO A 227 -3.68 12.99 36.68
N ASN A 228 -4.99 13.06 36.37
CA ASN A 228 -5.74 11.97 35.72
C ASN A 228 -6.01 12.22 34.23
N PHE A 229 -5.46 13.28 33.63
CA PHE A 229 -5.77 13.71 32.26
C PHE A 229 -5.65 12.59 31.24
N LEU A 230 -4.53 11.85 31.24
CA LEU A 230 -4.26 10.81 30.25
C LEU A 230 -5.17 9.60 30.42
N ARG A 231 -5.56 9.26 31.65
CA ARG A 231 -6.51 8.18 31.95
C ARG A 231 -7.90 8.54 31.44
N ASP A 232 -8.35 9.76 31.71
CA ASP A 232 -9.68 10.22 31.28
C ASP A 232 -9.74 10.38 29.75
N ALA A 233 -8.66 10.87 29.13
CA ALA A 233 -8.51 10.93 27.68
C ALA A 233 -8.55 9.52 27.05
N PHE A 234 -7.90 8.53 27.67
CA PHE A 234 -7.96 7.14 27.23
C PHE A 234 -9.40 6.61 27.27
N ILE A 235 -10.10 6.75 28.39
CA ILE A 235 -11.50 6.30 28.53
C ILE A 235 -12.40 6.99 27.50
N PHE A 236 -12.25 8.31 27.34
CA PHE A 236 -12.98 9.09 26.36
C PHE A 236 -12.75 8.56 24.93
N LEU A 237 -11.50 8.31 24.53
CA LEU A 237 -11.18 7.80 23.19
C LEU A 237 -11.66 6.36 22.97
N VAL A 238 -11.66 5.52 24.00
CA VAL A 238 -12.28 4.19 23.92
C VAL A 238 -13.78 4.33 23.64
N MET A 239 -14.48 5.21 24.35
CA MET A 239 -15.91 5.45 24.12
C MET A 239 -16.17 5.97 22.70
N VAL A 240 -15.36 6.93 22.23
CA VAL A 240 -15.43 7.41 20.83
C VAL A 240 -15.20 6.27 19.83
N SER A 241 -14.28 5.34 20.12
CA SER A 241 -14.02 4.17 19.27
C SER A 241 -15.25 3.27 19.13
N PHE A 242 -15.92 2.98 20.24
CA PHE A 242 -17.16 2.19 20.23
C PHE A 242 -18.29 2.94 19.50
N THR A 243 -18.43 4.26 19.70
CA THR A 243 -19.42 5.07 18.98
C THR A 243 -19.15 5.04 17.47
N ASN A 244 -17.91 5.25 17.03
CA ASN A 244 -17.54 5.18 15.61
C ASN A 244 -17.84 3.79 15.04
N LEU A 245 -17.53 2.73 15.77
CA LEU A 245 -17.79 1.35 15.36
C LEU A 245 -19.29 1.06 15.17
N LEU A 246 -20.15 1.62 16.03
CA LEU A 246 -21.60 1.51 15.88
C LEU A 246 -22.09 2.19 14.59
N LEU A 247 -21.54 3.36 14.26
CA LEU A 247 -21.90 4.16 13.08
C LEU A 247 -21.41 3.58 11.75
N LEU A 248 -20.41 2.68 11.74
CA LEU A 248 -19.90 2.07 10.51
C LEU A 248 -20.98 1.25 9.79
N LYS A 249 -21.09 1.35 8.46
CA LYS A 249 -21.96 0.47 7.67
C LYS A 249 -21.24 -0.83 7.33
N MET A 250 -21.06 -1.69 8.32
CA MET A 250 -20.42 -3.01 8.21
C MET A 250 -21.30 -4.10 8.80
N GLU A 251 -21.14 -5.35 8.35
CA GLU A 251 -21.83 -6.48 8.96
C GLU A 251 -21.53 -6.60 10.46
N LYS A 252 -22.53 -7.03 11.24
CA LYS A 252 -22.43 -7.15 12.70
C LYS A 252 -21.27 -8.03 13.15
N LYS A 253 -20.94 -9.09 12.40
CA LYS A 253 -19.83 -10.01 12.70
C LYS A 253 -18.48 -9.30 12.64
N HIS A 254 -18.26 -8.43 11.66
CA HIS A 254 -17.02 -7.65 11.52
C HIS A 254 -16.87 -6.62 12.64
N LYS A 255 -17.97 -5.96 13.01
CA LYS A 255 -17.99 -5.04 14.14
C LYS A 255 -17.67 -5.74 15.46
N ALA A 256 -18.24 -6.93 15.68
CA ALA A 256 -18.00 -7.70 16.89
C ALA A 256 -16.51 -8.06 17.07
N ALA A 257 -15.82 -8.45 16.01
CA ALA A 257 -14.38 -8.73 16.06
C ALA A 257 -13.55 -7.51 16.50
N ILE A 258 -13.82 -6.33 15.92
CA ILE A 258 -13.15 -5.08 16.29
C ILE A 258 -13.49 -4.69 17.74
N ALA A 259 -14.76 -4.84 18.14
CA ALA A 259 -15.23 -4.55 19.49
C ALA A 259 -14.53 -5.43 20.54
N VAL A 260 -14.32 -6.72 20.25
CA VAL A 260 -13.57 -7.63 21.14
C VAL A 260 -12.13 -7.15 21.31
N CYS A 261 -11.46 -6.78 20.22
CA CYS A 261 -10.09 -6.25 20.30
C CYS A 261 -10.03 -4.97 21.14
N LEU A 262 -10.99 -4.05 20.97
CA LEU A 262 -11.08 -2.83 21.80
C LEU A 262 -11.37 -3.13 23.26
N ALA A 263 -12.29 -4.06 23.55
CA ALA A 263 -12.62 -4.44 24.93
C ALA A 263 -11.39 -4.99 25.67
N THR A 264 -10.52 -5.73 24.99
CA THR A 264 -9.26 -6.22 25.59
C THR A 264 -8.29 -5.10 25.99
N ARG A 265 -8.45 -3.88 25.49
CA ARG A 265 -7.65 -2.71 25.92
C ARG A 265 -8.16 -2.09 27.22
N VAL A 266 -9.42 -2.35 27.59
CA VAL A 266 -10.02 -1.87 28.85
C VAL A 266 -9.69 -2.81 30.01
N VAL A 267 -9.44 -4.09 29.74
CA VAL A 267 -9.14 -5.12 30.76
C VAL A 267 -8.06 -4.69 31.77
N PRO A 268 -6.92 -4.09 31.36
CA PRO A 268 -5.91 -3.63 32.31
C PRO A 268 -6.42 -2.61 33.35
N LEU A 269 -7.47 -1.82 33.05
CA LEU A 269 -8.02 -0.84 33.99
C LEU A 269 -8.60 -1.48 35.26
N PHE A 270 -9.06 -2.73 35.15
CA PHE A 270 -9.74 -3.41 36.24
C PHE A 270 -8.77 -4.23 37.11
N ASN A 271 -7.47 -4.24 36.78
CA ASN A 271 -6.45 -5.05 37.46
C ASN A 271 -6.86 -6.52 37.68
N ILE A 272 -7.68 -7.08 36.78
CA ILE A 272 -8.24 -8.44 36.92
C ILE A 272 -7.14 -9.50 36.77
N PHE A 273 -6.08 -9.19 36.02
CA PHE A 273 -5.00 -10.10 35.71
C PHE A 273 -3.66 -9.55 36.21
N SER A 274 -3.02 -10.25 37.14
CA SER A 274 -1.67 -9.94 37.65
C SER A 274 -0.54 -10.29 36.67
N PHE A 275 -0.83 -10.43 35.38
CA PHE A 275 0.12 -10.92 34.36
C PHE A 275 0.83 -9.81 33.58
N THR A 276 0.51 -8.54 33.83
CA THR A 276 1.20 -7.41 33.20
C THR A 276 2.47 -7.12 33.98
N ASN A 277 3.60 -7.62 33.48
CA ASN A 277 4.90 -7.14 33.94
C ASN A 277 4.96 -5.65 33.57
N ASN A 278 4.97 -4.74 34.53
CA ASN A 278 5.10 -3.31 34.25
C ASN A 278 6.51 -3.03 33.69
N ASN A 279 6.70 -3.23 32.39
CA ASN A 279 7.95 -3.05 31.69
C ASN A 279 7.71 -2.41 30.31
N VAL A 280 8.79 -1.97 29.67
CA VAL A 280 8.73 -1.31 28.36
C VAL A 280 8.16 -2.25 27.27
N PHE A 281 8.36 -3.56 27.40
CA PHE A 281 7.79 -4.52 26.44
C PHE A 281 6.26 -4.53 26.48
N SER A 282 5.63 -4.40 27.65
CA SER A 282 4.17 -4.30 27.74
C SER A 282 3.62 -3.01 27.12
N LEU A 283 4.37 -1.91 27.25
CA LEU A 283 4.05 -0.64 26.58
C LEU A 283 4.06 -0.80 25.06
N ILE A 284 5.12 -1.39 24.52
CA ILE A 284 5.29 -1.61 23.08
C ILE A 284 4.26 -2.64 22.56
N SER A 285 4.08 -3.76 23.26
CA SER A 285 3.12 -4.82 22.95
C SER A 285 1.69 -4.28 22.82
N GLY A 286 1.20 -3.59 23.84
CA GLY A 286 -0.15 -3.00 23.81
C GLY A 286 -0.32 -2.01 22.66
N SER A 287 0.69 -1.17 22.43
CA SER A 287 0.65 -0.11 21.42
C SER A 287 0.72 -0.65 20.00
N LEU A 288 1.57 -1.67 19.77
CA LEU A 288 1.65 -2.37 18.50
C LEU A 288 0.36 -3.12 18.20
N ALA A 289 -0.29 -3.73 19.19
CA ALA A 289 -1.55 -4.41 18.98
C ALA A 289 -2.68 -3.45 18.52
N VAL A 290 -2.78 -2.24 19.08
CA VAL A 290 -3.74 -1.22 18.62
C VAL A 290 -3.37 -0.70 17.23
N GLY A 291 -2.09 -0.43 16.97
CA GLY A 291 -1.60 0.01 15.65
C GLY A 291 -1.82 -1.06 14.56
N LEU A 292 -1.63 -2.33 14.91
CA LEU A 292 -1.92 -3.46 14.04
C LEU A 292 -3.40 -3.57 13.73
N LEU A 293 -4.27 -3.42 14.74
CA LEU A 293 -5.72 -3.38 14.54
C LEU A 293 -6.13 -2.22 13.61
N SER A 294 -5.54 -1.03 13.79
CA SER A 294 -5.75 0.14 12.93
C SER A 294 -5.41 -0.17 11.47
N THR A 295 -4.22 -0.72 11.24
CA THR A 295 -3.76 -1.14 9.90
C THR A 295 -4.68 -2.18 9.30
N GLU A 296 -5.04 -3.20 10.07
CA GLU A 296 -5.85 -4.31 9.59
C GLU A 296 -7.28 -3.89 9.24
N VAL A 297 -7.88 -2.99 10.01
CA VAL A 297 -9.20 -2.42 9.69
C VAL A 297 -9.14 -1.62 8.38
N HIS A 298 -8.09 -0.84 8.17
CA HIS A 298 -7.89 -0.14 6.90
C HIS A 298 -7.73 -1.10 5.72
N VAL A 299 -6.82 -2.08 5.82
CA VAL A 299 -6.57 -3.07 4.76
C VAL A 299 -7.84 -3.89 4.48
N SER A 300 -8.58 -4.27 5.51
CA SER A 300 -9.87 -4.98 5.38
C SER A 300 -10.90 -4.16 4.61
N ASN A 301 -10.97 -2.86 4.85
CA ASN A 301 -11.86 -1.96 4.11
C ASN A 301 -11.46 -1.87 2.63
N VAL A 302 -10.17 -1.66 2.35
CA VAL A 302 -9.65 -1.52 0.96
C VAL A 302 -9.85 -2.80 0.16
N SER A 303 -9.60 -3.96 0.75
CA SER A 303 -9.80 -5.27 0.09
C SER A 303 -11.27 -5.73 0.09
N GLY A 304 -12.13 -5.10 0.89
CA GLY A 304 -13.54 -5.49 1.06
C GLY A 304 -13.67 -6.86 1.72
N ARG A 305 -12.84 -7.15 2.73
CA ARG A 305 -12.84 -8.39 3.51
C ARG A 305 -13.08 -8.15 5.00
N ARG A 306 -13.24 -9.24 5.75
CA ARG A 306 -13.30 -9.22 7.21
C ARG A 306 -11.93 -9.05 7.85
N VAL A 307 -11.89 -8.49 9.05
CA VAL A 307 -10.67 -8.47 9.89
C VAL A 307 -10.11 -9.89 10.03
N HIS A 308 -8.81 -10.02 9.79
CA HIS A 308 -8.12 -11.30 9.80
C HIS A 308 -8.08 -11.89 11.22
N ALA A 309 -8.40 -13.18 11.35
CA ALA A 309 -8.51 -13.84 12.65
C ALA A 309 -7.20 -13.78 13.46
N ALA A 310 -6.05 -13.86 12.78
CA ALA A 310 -4.74 -13.73 13.42
C ALA A 310 -4.58 -12.40 14.20
N VAL A 311 -5.08 -11.27 13.67
CA VAL A 311 -5.01 -9.98 14.36
C VAL A 311 -5.86 -9.97 15.62
N ILE A 312 -7.02 -10.62 15.59
CA ILE A 312 -7.87 -10.79 16.78
C ILE A 312 -7.12 -11.58 17.84
N CYS A 313 -6.51 -12.71 17.46
CA CYS A 313 -5.70 -13.54 18.36
C CYS A 313 -4.49 -12.78 18.92
N ILE A 314 -3.82 -11.96 18.10
CA ILE A 314 -2.69 -11.14 18.55
C ILE A 314 -3.15 -10.06 19.53
N CYS A 315 -4.27 -9.39 19.26
CA CYS A 315 -4.83 -8.37 20.15
C CYS A 315 -5.24 -8.97 21.50
N VAL A 316 -5.97 -10.09 21.50
CA VAL A 316 -6.36 -10.77 22.74
C VAL A 316 -5.12 -11.33 23.45
N GLY A 317 -4.21 -11.95 22.71
CA GLY A 317 -2.96 -12.54 23.19
C GLY A 317 -2.01 -11.52 23.83
N SER A 318 -2.05 -10.26 23.39
CA SER A 318 -1.20 -9.19 23.93
C SER A 318 -1.49 -8.86 25.40
N VAL A 319 -2.62 -9.32 25.96
CA VAL A 319 -2.92 -9.19 27.39
C VAL A 319 -2.16 -10.23 28.22
N PHE A 320 -1.76 -11.33 27.60
CA PHE A 320 -1.17 -12.49 28.29
C PHE A 320 0.34 -12.61 28.09
N ASN A 321 0.86 -12.23 26.91
CA ASN A 321 2.28 -12.36 26.63
C ASN A 321 2.78 -11.28 25.64
N ASP A 322 3.63 -10.39 26.15
CA ASP A 322 4.14 -9.25 25.39
C ASP A 322 5.11 -9.65 24.28
N ILE A 323 6.06 -10.54 24.57
CA ILE A 323 7.09 -10.96 23.61
C ILE A 323 6.45 -11.66 22.43
N LEU A 324 5.53 -12.59 22.70
CA LEU A 324 4.78 -13.30 21.68
C LEU A 324 3.92 -12.33 20.85
N SER A 325 3.27 -11.35 21.49
CA SER A 325 2.46 -10.37 20.78
C SER A 325 3.27 -9.46 19.87
N ILE A 326 4.43 -8.97 20.33
CA ILE A 326 5.35 -8.16 19.52
C ILE A 326 5.84 -8.98 18.32
N GLY A 327 6.35 -10.19 18.57
CA GLY A 327 6.85 -11.08 17.51
C GLY A 327 5.77 -11.43 16.49
N ALA A 328 4.57 -11.77 16.95
CA ALA A 328 3.45 -12.08 16.08
C ALA A 328 2.95 -10.86 15.29
N SER A 329 2.96 -9.67 15.87
CA SER A 329 2.60 -8.42 15.18
C SER A 329 3.57 -8.11 14.04
N ILE A 330 4.88 -8.22 14.30
CA ILE A 330 5.93 -8.01 13.29
C ILE A 330 5.80 -9.04 12.17
N LEU A 331 5.66 -10.33 12.52
CA LEU A 331 5.53 -11.41 11.54
C LEU A 331 4.27 -11.25 10.69
N TYR A 332 3.14 -10.85 11.30
CA TYR A 332 1.90 -10.58 10.57
C TYR A 332 2.09 -9.47 9.55
N VAL A 333 2.68 -8.33 9.95
CA VAL A 333 2.92 -7.19 9.06
C VAL A 333 3.84 -7.58 7.91
N ILE A 334 4.97 -8.22 8.20
CA ILE A 334 5.93 -8.65 7.17
C ILE A 334 5.26 -9.64 6.21
N GLY A 335 4.57 -10.65 6.75
CA GLY A 335 3.86 -11.65 5.95
C GLY A 335 2.81 -11.03 5.05
N MET A 336 1.97 -10.15 5.58
CA MET A 336 0.93 -9.44 4.83
C MET A 336 1.53 -8.56 3.72
N MET A 337 2.61 -7.81 4.02
CA MET A 337 3.28 -6.95 3.04
C MET A 337 3.96 -7.76 1.93
N ALA A 338 4.64 -8.85 2.29
CA ALA A 338 5.31 -9.73 1.33
C ALA A 338 4.29 -10.41 0.41
N ASP A 339 3.18 -10.90 0.97
CA ASP A 339 2.11 -11.54 0.20
C ASP A 339 1.44 -10.56 -0.77
N LEU A 340 1.11 -9.34 -0.33
CA LEU A 340 0.59 -8.28 -1.22
C LEU A 340 1.60 -7.89 -2.30
N SER A 341 2.88 -7.75 -1.95
CA SER A 341 3.94 -7.39 -2.90
C SER A 341 4.09 -8.44 -4.00
N TYR A 342 4.19 -9.72 -3.61
CA TYR A 342 4.35 -10.84 -4.53
C TYR A 342 3.11 -11.03 -5.41
N SER A 343 1.93 -11.01 -4.80
CA SER A 343 0.68 -11.32 -5.49
C SER A 343 0.20 -10.18 -6.40
N ALA A 344 0.35 -8.91 -6.00
CA ALA A 344 0.01 -7.76 -6.82
C ALA A 344 1.09 -7.40 -7.85
N ARG A 345 2.27 -8.04 -7.77
CA ARG A 345 3.48 -7.70 -8.52
C ARG A 345 3.83 -6.22 -8.39
N ILE A 346 3.77 -5.73 -7.15
CA ILE A 346 4.16 -4.37 -6.79
C ILE A 346 5.39 -4.49 -5.89
N PRO A 347 6.58 -4.11 -6.36
CA PRO A 347 7.78 -4.15 -5.52
C PRO A 347 7.66 -3.18 -4.35
N LEU A 348 8.07 -3.61 -3.15
CA LEU A 348 8.10 -2.76 -1.95
C LEU A 348 9.25 -1.75 -1.98
N PHE A 349 10.45 -2.18 -2.40
CA PHE A 349 11.68 -1.40 -2.28
C PHE A 349 12.33 -1.08 -3.64
N ALA A 350 11.54 -1.14 -4.72
CA ALA A 350 11.94 -0.63 -6.03
C ALA A 350 10.85 0.32 -6.56
N PRO A 351 11.21 1.42 -7.23
CA PRO A 351 10.24 2.33 -7.81
C PRO A 351 9.43 1.60 -8.89
N VAL A 352 8.11 1.79 -8.88
CA VAL A 352 7.23 1.21 -9.90
C VAL A 352 7.35 1.99 -11.19
N ARG A 353 7.61 1.27 -12.28
CA ARG A 353 7.68 1.81 -13.63
C ARG A 353 6.71 1.04 -14.52
N ASN A 354 5.55 1.66 -14.76
CA ASN A 354 4.49 1.12 -15.59
C ASN A 354 4.85 1.19 -17.08
N VAL A 355 4.90 0.03 -17.71
CA VAL A 355 5.01 -0.12 -19.15
C VAL A 355 3.63 -0.44 -19.70
N PHE A 356 3.26 0.20 -20.79
CA PHE A 356 2.03 -0.09 -21.51
C PHE A 356 2.34 -0.63 -22.90
N CYS A 357 1.59 -1.66 -23.30
CA CYS A 357 1.50 -2.08 -24.70
C CYS A 357 0.07 -2.50 -25.00
N ASP A 358 -0.33 -2.40 -26.25
CA ASP A 358 -1.67 -2.76 -26.69
C ASP A 358 -1.64 -3.64 -27.93
N GLY A 359 -2.78 -4.25 -28.20
CA GLY A 359 -2.96 -5.09 -29.37
C GLY A 359 -4.27 -5.86 -29.35
N VAL A 360 -4.51 -6.57 -30.45
CA VAL A 360 -5.68 -7.42 -30.58
C VAL A 360 -5.50 -8.70 -29.75
N PHE A 361 -4.31 -9.31 -29.76
CA PHE A 361 -4.01 -10.56 -29.06
C PHE A 361 -4.95 -11.75 -29.43
N ASP A 362 -5.44 -11.77 -30.67
CA ASP A 362 -6.25 -12.87 -31.20
C ASP A 362 -5.43 -14.15 -31.42
N LEU A 363 -6.00 -15.30 -31.09
CA LEU A 363 -5.32 -16.60 -30.96
C LEU A 363 -3.97 -16.46 -30.23
N CYS A 364 -4.01 -16.03 -28.95
CA CYS A 364 -2.83 -15.65 -28.19
C CYS A 364 -1.71 -16.72 -28.23
N HIS A 365 -0.57 -16.37 -28.84
CA HIS A 365 0.49 -17.32 -29.18
C HIS A 365 1.87 -16.86 -28.69
N ALA A 366 2.91 -17.68 -28.91
CA ALA A 366 4.28 -17.40 -28.45
C ALA A 366 4.81 -16.02 -28.89
N GLY A 367 4.52 -15.59 -30.13
CA GLY A 367 4.88 -14.25 -30.58
C GLY A 367 4.31 -13.10 -29.72
N HIS A 368 3.05 -13.18 -29.29
CA HIS A 368 2.49 -12.21 -28.35
C HIS A 368 3.19 -12.29 -26.99
N LYS A 369 3.43 -13.50 -26.47
CA LYS A 369 4.09 -13.70 -25.17
C LYS A 369 5.52 -13.15 -25.15
N ASN A 370 6.27 -13.33 -26.23
CA ASN A 370 7.61 -12.76 -26.39
C ASN A 370 7.57 -11.23 -26.50
N PHE A 371 6.59 -10.66 -27.21
CA PHE A 371 6.39 -9.22 -27.25
C PHE A 371 6.10 -8.65 -25.84
N LEU A 372 5.21 -9.27 -25.08
CA LEU A 372 4.91 -8.89 -23.70
C LEU A 372 6.15 -9.01 -22.79
N GLN A 373 6.96 -10.05 -22.96
CA GLN A 373 8.22 -10.21 -22.25
C GLN A 373 9.22 -9.08 -22.57
N ASN A 374 9.38 -8.74 -23.84
CA ASN A 374 10.25 -7.66 -24.29
C ASN A 374 9.76 -6.30 -23.79
N ALA A 375 8.45 -6.06 -23.78
CA ALA A 375 7.87 -4.85 -23.24
C ALA A 375 8.22 -4.68 -21.75
N LEU A 376 8.13 -5.77 -20.97
CA LEU A 376 8.44 -5.73 -19.54
C LEU A 376 9.90 -5.31 -19.25
N LEU A 377 10.85 -5.47 -20.17
CA LEU A 377 12.25 -5.04 -19.98
C LEU A 377 12.41 -3.52 -19.74
N TYR A 378 11.42 -2.71 -20.15
CA TYR A 378 11.45 -1.26 -19.98
C TYR A 378 10.88 -0.77 -18.64
N GLY A 379 10.52 -1.68 -17.75
CA GLY A 379 10.00 -1.38 -16.41
C GLY A 379 9.85 -2.63 -15.55
N ASN A 380 8.89 -2.60 -14.63
CA ASN A 380 8.65 -3.72 -13.71
C ASN A 380 7.16 -4.02 -13.51
N ARG A 381 6.27 -3.28 -14.17
CA ARG A 381 4.83 -3.49 -14.16
C ARG A 381 4.27 -3.33 -15.56
N LEU A 382 3.76 -4.40 -16.15
CA LEU A 382 3.23 -4.40 -17.51
C LEU A 382 1.69 -4.28 -17.51
N ILE A 383 1.19 -3.23 -18.13
CA ILE A 383 -0.23 -2.96 -18.36
C ILE A 383 -0.51 -3.26 -19.84
N VAL A 384 -1.48 -4.12 -20.12
CA VAL A 384 -1.79 -4.53 -21.50
C VAL A 384 -3.19 -4.08 -21.90
N GLY A 385 -3.28 -3.29 -22.97
CA GLY A 385 -4.53 -2.90 -23.61
C GLY A 385 -5.00 -3.95 -24.61
N VAL A 386 -6.18 -4.54 -24.39
CA VAL A 386 -6.80 -5.48 -25.34
C VAL A 386 -7.88 -4.75 -26.14
N CYS A 387 -7.68 -4.64 -27.45
CA CYS A 387 -8.60 -3.91 -28.33
C CYS A 387 -10.00 -4.54 -28.36
N GLY A 388 -11.05 -3.71 -28.46
CA GLY A 388 -12.45 -4.17 -28.53
C GLY A 388 -12.78 -4.84 -29.88
N ASP A 389 -13.77 -5.74 -29.89
CA ASP A 389 -14.13 -6.49 -31.10
C ASP A 389 -14.61 -5.59 -32.24
N ASP A 390 -15.51 -4.65 -31.95
CA ASP A 390 -16.10 -3.73 -32.96
C ASP A 390 -15.04 -2.81 -33.59
N GLU A 391 -14.13 -2.28 -32.77
CA GLU A 391 -13.02 -1.44 -33.26
C GLU A 391 -12.01 -2.25 -34.08
N CYS A 392 -11.74 -3.51 -33.71
CA CYS A 392 -10.88 -4.40 -34.49
C CYS A 392 -11.47 -4.74 -35.86
N GLU A 393 -12.80 -4.93 -35.92
CA GLU A 393 -13.54 -5.20 -37.15
C GLU A 393 -13.44 -4.01 -38.12
N ALA A 394 -13.63 -2.78 -37.63
CA ALA A 394 -13.48 -1.57 -38.43
C ALA A 394 -12.02 -1.31 -38.87
N TYR A 395 -11.04 -1.67 -38.04
CA TYR A 395 -9.62 -1.46 -38.35
C TYR A 395 -9.05 -2.48 -39.34
N LYS A 396 -9.40 -3.76 -39.19
CA LYS A 396 -8.81 -4.82 -40.01
C LYS A 396 -9.77 -5.98 -40.25
N ARG A 397 -10.07 -6.74 -39.21
CA ARG A 397 -10.95 -7.90 -39.26
C ARG A 397 -11.50 -8.17 -37.88
N ARG A 398 -12.68 -8.78 -37.83
CA ARG A 398 -13.19 -9.31 -36.57
C ARG A 398 -12.24 -10.39 -36.02
N PRO A 399 -11.83 -10.33 -34.74
CA PRO A 399 -11.07 -11.39 -34.08
C PRO A 399 -11.84 -12.72 -34.08
N ILE A 400 -11.12 -13.85 -34.08
CA ILE A 400 -11.74 -15.17 -33.93
C ILE A 400 -12.19 -15.37 -32.48
N MET A 401 -11.32 -15.00 -31.53
CA MET A 401 -11.65 -15.01 -30.10
C MET A 401 -12.34 -13.70 -29.72
N THR A 402 -13.41 -13.79 -28.94
CA THR A 402 -14.10 -12.66 -28.34
C THR A 402 -13.16 -11.83 -27.47
N VAL A 403 -13.51 -10.56 -27.21
CA VAL A 403 -12.71 -9.71 -26.32
C VAL A 403 -12.54 -10.30 -24.93
N ASP A 404 -13.54 -11.01 -24.39
CA ASP A 404 -13.45 -11.61 -23.05
C ASP A 404 -12.49 -12.81 -23.02
N GLU A 405 -12.49 -13.64 -24.06
CA GLU A 405 -11.50 -14.72 -24.23
C GLU A 405 -10.09 -14.15 -24.35
N ARG A 406 -9.89 -13.12 -25.18
CA ARG A 406 -8.59 -12.46 -25.37
C ARG A 406 -8.09 -11.81 -24.07
N VAL A 407 -8.97 -11.12 -23.34
CA VAL A 407 -8.64 -10.54 -22.03
C VAL A 407 -8.21 -11.64 -21.05
N ASN A 408 -8.92 -12.77 -21.00
CA ASN A 408 -8.54 -13.87 -20.11
C ASN A 408 -7.19 -14.48 -20.50
N GLU A 409 -6.94 -14.72 -21.78
CA GLU A 409 -5.64 -15.22 -22.27
C GLU A 409 -4.48 -14.30 -21.90
N VAL A 410 -4.66 -12.99 -22.09
CA VAL A 410 -3.63 -12.00 -21.74
C VAL A 410 -3.43 -11.93 -20.21
N LYS A 411 -4.50 -11.99 -19.41
CA LYS A 411 -4.42 -12.03 -17.94
C LYS A 411 -3.63 -13.23 -17.42
N MET A 412 -3.71 -14.38 -18.10
CA MET A 412 -2.97 -15.59 -17.72
C MET A 412 -1.48 -15.53 -18.09
N CYS A 413 -1.03 -14.50 -18.80
CA CYS A 413 0.38 -14.34 -19.14
C CYS A 413 1.21 -13.94 -17.90
N LYS A 414 2.28 -14.69 -17.62
CA LYS A 414 3.19 -14.46 -16.48
C LYS A 414 3.78 -13.05 -16.42
N PHE A 415 3.90 -12.35 -17.54
CA PHE A 415 4.52 -11.02 -17.60
C PHE A 415 3.51 -9.89 -17.31
N VAL A 416 2.21 -10.15 -17.42
CA VAL A 416 1.16 -9.12 -17.42
C VAL A 416 0.67 -8.86 -16.01
N SER A 417 0.78 -7.61 -15.55
CA SER A 417 0.34 -7.19 -14.22
C SER A 417 -1.11 -6.66 -14.20
N GLN A 418 -1.57 -6.06 -15.31
CA GLN A 418 -2.92 -5.51 -15.43
C GLN A 418 -3.38 -5.57 -16.88
N VAL A 419 -4.68 -5.81 -17.10
CA VAL A 419 -5.29 -5.80 -18.43
C VAL A 419 -6.39 -4.76 -18.51
N ILE A 420 -6.33 -3.91 -19.54
CA ILE A 420 -7.35 -2.93 -19.89
C ILE A 420 -8.19 -3.52 -21.02
N ARG A 421 -9.47 -3.81 -20.72
CA ARG A 421 -10.45 -4.26 -21.73
C ARG A 421 -10.87 -3.07 -22.60
N ASN A 422 -11.12 -3.33 -23.89
CA ASN A 422 -11.56 -2.32 -24.86
C ASN A 422 -10.59 -1.13 -24.95
N SER A 423 -9.28 -1.42 -25.07
CA SER A 423 -8.30 -0.39 -25.41
C SER A 423 -8.62 0.16 -26.81
N PRO A 424 -8.61 1.48 -27.02
CA PRO A 424 -8.93 2.06 -28.31
C PRO A 424 -7.86 1.69 -29.35
N VAL A 425 -8.30 1.31 -30.55
CA VAL A 425 -7.42 1.04 -31.70
C VAL A 425 -6.90 2.34 -32.32
N THR A 426 -7.55 3.47 -32.04
CA THR A 426 -7.20 4.80 -32.57
C THR A 426 -5.90 5.38 -32.01
N GLY A 427 -5.30 4.74 -31.01
CA GLY A 427 -3.99 5.10 -30.46
C GLY A 427 -4.01 5.47 -28.98
N VAL A 428 -2.82 5.70 -28.43
CA VAL A 428 -2.62 6.00 -27.00
C VAL A 428 -2.78 7.50 -26.74
N THR A 429 -3.73 7.90 -25.89
CA THR A 429 -3.98 9.32 -25.57
C THR A 429 -3.26 9.81 -24.31
N GLU A 430 -3.14 11.13 -24.12
CA GLU A 430 -2.56 11.71 -22.90
C GLU A 430 -3.41 11.41 -21.66
N GLU A 431 -4.74 11.35 -21.81
CA GLU A 431 -5.67 10.99 -20.73
C GLU A 431 -5.41 9.55 -20.28
N MET A 432 -5.18 8.63 -21.21
CA MET A 432 -4.82 7.25 -20.88
C MET A 432 -3.47 7.18 -20.15
N ILE A 433 -2.46 7.91 -20.65
CA ILE A 433 -1.13 7.96 -20.03
C ILE A 433 -1.21 8.48 -18.60
N LYS A 434 -2.00 9.54 -18.35
CA LYS A 434 -2.22 10.09 -17.00
C LYS A 434 -3.02 9.13 -16.13
N ARG A 435 -4.14 8.60 -16.62
CA ARG A 435 -5.07 7.74 -15.88
C ARG A 435 -4.42 6.44 -15.39
N TYR A 436 -3.65 5.77 -16.24
CA TYR A 436 -2.97 4.52 -15.90
C TYR A 436 -1.53 4.75 -15.45
N ASN A 437 -1.14 6.01 -15.27
CA ASN A 437 0.19 6.40 -14.85
C ASN A 437 1.30 5.70 -15.67
N ILE A 438 1.20 5.77 -17.01
CA ILE A 438 2.10 5.10 -17.94
C ILE A 438 3.43 5.87 -18.01
N HIS A 439 4.54 5.15 -17.90
CA HIS A 439 5.90 5.70 -17.96
C HIS A 439 6.58 5.43 -19.31
N VAL A 440 6.30 4.28 -19.90
CA VAL A 440 6.83 3.84 -21.20
C VAL A 440 5.71 3.17 -21.99
N VAL A 441 5.63 3.47 -23.28
CA VAL A 441 4.76 2.75 -24.23
C VAL A 441 5.64 1.90 -25.13
N VAL A 442 5.30 0.63 -25.31
CA VAL A 442 6.01 -0.31 -26.18
C VAL A 442 5.08 -0.77 -27.30
N CYS A 443 5.51 -0.60 -28.55
CA CYS A 443 4.81 -1.07 -29.73
C CYS A 443 5.70 -1.98 -30.59
N GLY A 444 5.12 -2.60 -31.62
CA GLY A 444 5.90 -3.37 -32.61
C GLY A 444 6.79 -2.46 -33.46
N ASP A 445 7.93 -2.98 -33.92
CA ASP A 445 8.87 -2.25 -34.79
C ASP A 445 8.22 -1.71 -36.07
N GLU A 446 7.13 -2.31 -36.54
CA GLU A 446 6.37 -1.80 -37.70
C GLU A 446 5.84 -0.37 -37.51
N TYR A 447 5.61 0.05 -36.26
CA TYR A 447 5.14 1.40 -35.92
C TYR A 447 6.30 2.36 -35.63
N ASN A 448 7.56 1.97 -35.84
CA ASN A 448 8.70 2.86 -35.65
C ASN A 448 8.90 3.83 -36.83
N ARG A 449 7.86 4.58 -37.18
CA ARG A 449 7.87 5.50 -38.32
C ARG A 449 7.41 6.90 -37.91
N PRO A 450 7.99 7.97 -38.46
CA PRO A 450 7.59 9.34 -38.10
C PRO A 450 6.15 9.71 -38.47
N ASP A 451 5.58 9.05 -39.48
CA ASP A 451 4.23 9.23 -40.01
C ASP A 451 3.16 8.40 -39.28
N ASP A 452 3.55 7.57 -38.31
CA ASP A 452 2.62 6.76 -37.52
C ASP A 452 1.71 7.64 -36.65
N THR A 453 0.39 7.47 -36.82
CA THR A 453 -0.62 8.22 -36.08
C THR A 453 -1.02 7.56 -34.76
N TYR A 454 -0.86 6.24 -34.64
CA TYR A 454 -1.34 5.47 -33.47
C TYR A 454 -0.53 5.76 -32.20
N TYR A 455 0.79 5.90 -32.35
CA TYR A 455 1.71 6.16 -31.23
C TYR A 455 2.34 7.56 -31.31
N ALA A 456 1.69 8.51 -31.98
CA ALA A 456 2.16 9.89 -32.12
C ALA A 456 2.35 10.61 -30.77
N VAL A 457 1.40 10.46 -29.84
CA VAL A 457 1.45 11.07 -28.49
C VAL A 457 2.64 10.54 -27.68
N PRO A 458 2.81 9.22 -27.45
CA PRO A 458 3.96 8.71 -26.71
C PRO A 458 5.30 8.98 -27.41
N ARG A 459 5.33 9.08 -28.75
CA ARG A 459 6.51 9.51 -29.51
C ARG A 459 6.88 10.95 -29.18
N ARG A 460 5.92 11.88 -29.26
CA ARG A 460 6.10 13.30 -28.93
C ARG A 460 6.56 13.49 -27.49
N MET A 461 6.07 12.66 -26.55
CA MET A 461 6.47 12.68 -25.15
C MET A 461 7.83 12.02 -24.87
N GLY A 462 8.48 11.38 -25.86
CA GLY A 462 9.77 10.69 -25.70
C GLY A 462 9.71 9.35 -24.96
N ILE A 463 8.51 8.83 -24.72
CA ILE A 463 8.27 7.61 -23.93
C ILE A 463 7.98 6.36 -24.78
N LEU A 464 7.96 6.48 -26.11
CA LEU A 464 7.77 5.34 -27.02
C LEU A 464 9.04 4.51 -27.13
N ARG A 465 8.89 3.19 -27.05
CA ARG A 465 9.92 2.17 -27.32
C ARG A 465 9.33 1.13 -28.25
N THR A 466 10.19 0.36 -28.91
CA THR A 466 9.76 -0.66 -29.86
C THR A 466 10.32 -2.01 -29.47
N ALA A 467 9.66 -3.07 -29.93
CA ALA A 467 10.08 -4.44 -29.72
C ALA A 467 9.94 -5.25 -31.03
N PRO A 468 10.87 -6.18 -31.28
CA PRO A 468 10.86 -6.96 -32.51
C PRO A 468 9.74 -7.99 -32.51
N ARG A 469 9.25 -8.26 -33.71
CA ARG A 469 8.28 -9.32 -33.95
C ARG A 469 8.97 -10.68 -33.90
N THR A 470 8.29 -11.68 -33.33
CA THR A 470 8.78 -13.06 -33.40
C THR A 470 8.50 -13.64 -34.79
N GLU A 471 9.55 -14.06 -35.50
CA GLU A 471 9.43 -14.69 -36.81
C GLU A 471 8.80 -16.09 -36.73
N GLY A 472 8.19 -16.54 -37.84
CA GLY A 472 7.64 -17.89 -37.95
C GLY A 472 6.32 -18.16 -37.19
N ILE A 473 5.75 -17.15 -36.52
CA ILE A 473 4.44 -17.27 -35.85
C ILE A 473 3.62 -15.97 -35.95
N SER A 474 2.34 -16.09 -36.30
CA SER A 474 1.36 -15.00 -36.25
C SER A 474 -0.06 -15.55 -36.28
N THR A 475 -1.04 -14.77 -35.85
CA THR A 475 -2.46 -15.15 -35.94
C THR A 475 -2.86 -15.52 -37.37
N SER A 476 -2.41 -14.76 -38.38
CA SER A 476 -2.67 -15.07 -39.79
C SER A 476 -2.08 -16.41 -40.22
N LEU A 477 -0.86 -16.73 -39.78
CA LEU A 477 -0.20 -17.99 -40.08
C LEU A 477 -0.88 -19.17 -39.38
N LEU A 478 -1.35 -18.99 -38.15
CA LEU A 478 -2.12 -20.02 -37.43
C LEU A 478 -3.45 -20.30 -38.12
N ILE A 479 -4.17 -19.26 -38.54
CA ILE A 479 -5.42 -19.40 -39.29
C ILE A 479 -5.17 -20.13 -40.62
N ALA A 480 -4.11 -19.76 -41.36
CA ALA A 480 -3.74 -20.44 -42.60
C ALA A 480 -3.47 -21.94 -42.38
N ARG A 481 -2.63 -22.29 -41.39
CA ARG A 481 -2.34 -23.70 -41.04
C ARG A 481 -3.59 -24.50 -40.70
N ILE A 482 -4.55 -23.90 -39.98
CA ILE A 482 -5.81 -24.56 -39.63
C ILE A 482 -6.69 -24.78 -40.86
N ARG A 483 -6.78 -23.78 -41.75
CA ARG A 483 -7.52 -23.90 -43.02
C ARG A 483 -6.93 -25.00 -43.90
N ASP A 484 -5.61 -24.99 -44.10
CA ASP A 484 -4.90 -26.00 -44.89
C ASP A 484 -5.13 -27.41 -44.34
N ALA A 485 -5.07 -27.59 -43.02
CA ALA A 485 -5.35 -28.88 -42.37
C ALA A 485 -6.79 -29.35 -42.59
N THR A 486 -7.75 -28.42 -42.63
CA THR A 486 -9.17 -28.71 -42.85
C THR A 486 -9.42 -29.10 -44.31
N GLU A 487 -8.83 -28.40 -45.26
CA GLU A 487 -8.94 -28.70 -46.70
C GLU A 487 -8.33 -30.07 -47.05
N VAL A 488 -7.19 -30.42 -46.45
CA VAL A 488 -6.58 -31.74 -46.61
C VAL A 488 -7.48 -32.84 -46.07
N GLU A 489 -8.11 -32.64 -44.90
CA GLU A 489 -9.03 -33.61 -44.31
C GLU A 489 -10.30 -33.77 -45.16
N LEU A 490 -10.89 -32.67 -45.64
CA LEU A 490 -12.04 -32.71 -46.55
C LEU A 490 -11.70 -33.46 -47.84
N SER A 491 -10.55 -33.16 -48.46
CA SER A 491 -10.09 -33.85 -49.67
C SER A 491 -9.89 -35.35 -49.44
N ARG A 492 -9.38 -35.77 -48.26
CA ARG A 492 -9.27 -37.19 -47.91
C ARG A 492 -10.62 -37.86 -47.74
N ARG A 493 -11.60 -37.17 -47.14
CA ARG A 493 -12.97 -37.68 -46.98
C ARG A 493 -13.68 -37.80 -48.31
N ASP A 494 -13.53 -36.81 -49.20
CA ASP A 494 -14.12 -36.83 -50.54
C ASP A 494 -13.51 -37.96 -51.41
N ASN A 495 -12.21 -38.19 -51.29
CA ASN A 495 -11.55 -39.33 -51.95
C ASN A 495 -11.93 -40.69 -51.34
N ALA A 496 -12.34 -40.74 -50.07
CA ALA A 496 -12.83 -41.95 -49.43
C ALA A 496 -14.32 -42.23 -49.72
N SER A 497 -15.13 -41.18 -49.90
CA SER A 497 -16.56 -41.26 -50.21
C SER A 497 -16.86 -41.57 -51.67
N SER A 498 -15.93 -41.26 -52.59
CA SER A 498 -16.02 -41.60 -54.02
C SER A 498 -15.82 -43.11 -54.34
N ARG A 499 -16.11 -43.99 -53.38
CA ARG A 499 -16.13 -45.46 -53.53
C ARG A 499 -17.47 -46.14 -53.28
N SER A 500 -18.59 -45.42 -53.32
CA SER A 500 -19.91 -46.03 -53.55
C SER A 500 -20.45 -45.63 -54.90
N THR A 501 -20.06 -46.36 -55.95
CA THR A 501 -20.89 -46.47 -57.15
C THR A 501 -22.23 -47.05 -56.75
N VAL A 502 -23.25 -46.20 -56.66
CA VAL A 502 -24.63 -46.66 -56.80
C VAL A 502 -24.74 -47.20 -58.22
N MET A 503 -24.86 -48.52 -58.39
CA MET A 503 -25.38 -49.05 -59.64
C MET A 503 -26.87 -48.72 -59.66
N GLU A 504 -27.25 -47.64 -60.34
CA GLU A 504 -28.60 -47.53 -60.88
C GLU A 504 -28.68 -48.44 -62.10
N GLY A 505 -29.65 -49.34 -62.06
CA GLY A 505 -29.69 -50.55 -62.87
C GLY A 505 -29.77 -50.35 -64.39
N SER A 506 -29.05 -51.24 -65.06
CA SER A 506 -29.44 -51.92 -66.31
C SER A 506 -28.63 -53.21 -66.44
#